data_AF-A0A450SR88-F1
#
_entry.id   AF-A0A450SR88-F1
#
_cell.length_a   1.000
_cell.length_b   1.000
_cell.length_c   1.000
_cell.angle_alpha   90.00
_cell.angle_beta   90.00
_cell.angle_gamma   90.00
#
_symmetry.space_group_name_H-M   'P 1'
#
loop_
_entity.id
_entity.type
_entity.pdbx_description
1 polymer ?
#
loop_
_entity_poly.entity_id
_entity_poly.type
_entity_poly.pdbx_seq_one_letter_code
_entity_poly.pdbx_strand_id
1 'polypeptide(L)'
;MSESSHAIKSPLDYLDQLMKKKELSSDYQLSKHLGVSRQLVSNWRHHRAIMDPYHCWKLADALDVDEREIEAAANYQRDRVEKKREYWLGKWQKLTGQA
;
A
#
# COMPACT_ATOMS: atom_id res chain seq x y z
N MET A 1 11.43 -2.25 15.52
CA MET A 1 10.25 -2.28 14.62
C MET A 1 10.12 -3.71 14.16
N SER A 2 9.00 -4.36 14.48
CA SER A 2 8.78 -5.78 14.21
C SER A 2 8.84 -6.01 12.70
N GLU A 3 9.90 -6.67 12.21
CA GLU A 3 9.88 -7.35 10.92
C GLU A 3 8.89 -8.51 11.02
N SER A 4 7.61 -8.18 10.93
CA SER A 4 6.60 -9.18 10.68
C SER A 4 6.84 -9.67 9.25
N SER A 5 7.32 -10.90 9.13
CA SER A 5 7.41 -11.65 7.87
C SER A 5 6.02 -11.66 7.20
N HIS A 6 5.78 -10.70 6.31
CA HIS A 6 4.60 -10.66 5.46
C HIS A 6 5.00 -11.22 4.10
N ALA A 7 4.27 -12.22 3.62
CA ALA A 7 4.49 -12.86 2.32
C ALA A 7 4.29 -11.90 1.11
N ILE A 8 3.84 -10.66 1.36
CA ILE A 8 3.43 -9.66 0.38
C ILE A 8 3.61 -8.26 0.96
N LYS A 9 3.97 -7.28 0.13
CA LYS A 9 4.00 -5.86 0.53
C LYS A 9 2.62 -5.37 0.93
N SER A 10 2.54 -4.59 2.01
CA SER A 10 1.35 -3.85 2.41
C SER A 10 1.25 -2.50 1.72
N PRO A 11 0.05 -1.87 1.67
CA PRO A 11 -0.08 -0.46 1.31
C PRO A 11 0.84 0.48 2.10
N LEU A 12 1.20 0.17 3.36
CA LEU A 12 2.15 0.96 4.13
C LEU A 12 3.58 0.80 3.63
N ASP A 13 3.97 -0.39 3.18
CA ASP A 13 5.28 -0.61 2.56
C ASP A 13 5.42 0.19 1.26
N TYR A 14 4.32 0.36 0.50
CA TYR A 14 4.30 1.24 -0.67
C TYR A 14 4.42 2.73 -0.28
N LEU A 15 3.79 3.16 0.81
CA LEU A 15 3.99 4.52 1.32
C LEU A 15 5.47 4.76 1.71
N ASP A 16 6.09 3.79 2.39
CA ASP A 16 7.51 3.86 2.75
C ASP A 16 8.43 3.81 1.52
N GLN A 17 8.08 3.01 0.51
CA GLN A 17 8.76 3.00 -0.77
C GLN A 17 8.68 4.36 -1.46
N LEU A 18 7.52 5.01 -1.44
CA LEU A 18 7.33 6.34 -2.03
C LEU A 18 8.15 7.39 -1.28
N MET A 19 8.13 7.36 0.06
CA MET A 19 8.95 8.25 0.88
C MET A 19 10.43 8.12 0.54
N LYS A 20 10.93 6.89 0.40
CA LYS A 20 12.32 6.64 -0.03
C LYS A 20 12.58 7.14 -1.46
N LYS A 21 11.71 6.81 -2.42
CA LYS A 21 11.86 7.19 -3.85
C LYS A 21 11.85 8.70 -4.07
N LYS A 22 11.09 9.45 -3.25
CA LYS A 22 10.91 10.90 -3.36
C LYS A 22 11.65 11.69 -2.28
N GLU A 23 12.50 11.02 -1.51
CA GLU A 23 13.30 11.62 -0.42
C GLU A 23 12.46 12.42 0.60
N LEU A 24 11.27 11.91 0.93
CA LEU A 24 10.36 12.52 1.89
C LEU A 24 10.73 12.06 3.30
N SER A 25 10.93 13.00 4.21
CA SER A 25 11.34 12.73 5.60
C SER A 25 10.19 12.77 6.60
N SER A 26 8.97 13.06 6.15
CA SER A 26 7.80 13.13 7.03
C SER A 26 6.48 12.76 6.36
N ASP A 27 5.54 12.28 7.16
CA ASP A 27 4.15 12.06 6.73
C ASP A 27 3.47 13.35 6.24
N TYR A 28 3.94 14.51 6.71
CA TYR A 28 3.47 15.80 6.18
C TYR A 28 3.84 15.97 4.71
N GLN A 29 5.12 15.77 4.37
CA GLN A 29 5.58 15.84 2.99
C GLN A 29 4.92 14.78 2.12
N LEU A 30 4.76 13.56 2.64
CA LEU A 30 3.99 12.49 1.97
C LEU A 30 2.54 12.91 1.68
N SER A 31 1.85 13.49 2.66
CA SER A 31 0.47 13.97 2.48
C SER A 31 0.37 15.06 1.42
N LYS A 32 1.35 15.97 1.35
CA LYS A 32 1.41 17.03 0.33
C LYS A 32 1.70 16.45 -1.05
N HIS A 33 2.64 15.52 -1.14
CA HIS A 33 3.00 14.85 -2.39
C HIS A 33 1.80 14.08 -2.97
N LEU A 34 1.10 13.32 -2.13
CA LEU A 34 -0.10 12.58 -2.52
C LEU A 34 -1.35 13.46 -2.60
N GLY A 35 -1.31 14.75 -2.26
CA GLY A 35 -2.49 15.62 -2.24
C GLY A 35 -3.64 15.06 -1.38
N VAL A 36 -3.33 14.56 -0.19
CA VAL A 36 -4.29 14.03 0.80
C VAL A 36 -4.12 14.75 2.13
N SER A 37 -5.05 14.55 3.07
CA SER A 37 -4.91 15.13 4.41
C SER A 37 -3.85 14.37 5.24
N ARG A 38 -3.17 15.09 6.14
CA ARG A 38 -2.25 14.47 7.13
C ARG A 38 -2.96 13.45 8.01
N GLN A 39 -4.22 13.73 8.37
CA GLN A 39 -5.03 12.82 9.19
C GLN A 39 -5.27 11.48 8.48
N LEU A 40 -5.48 11.50 7.16
CA LEU A 40 -5.67 10.28 6.39
C LEU A 40 -4.40 9.42 6.38
N VAL A 41 -3.23 10.03 6.16
CA VAL A 41 -1.93 9.33 6.25
C VAL A 41 -1.73 8.73 7.64
N SER A 42 -1.99 9.52 8.70
CA SER A 42 -1.91 9.04 10.08
C SER A 42 -2.88 7.87 10.35
N ASN A 43 -4.10 7.93 9.81
CA ASN A 43 -5.07 6.85 9.95
C ASN A 43 -4.60 5.57 9.27
N TRP A 44 -3.96 5.64 8.09
CA TRP A 44 -3.34 4.47 7.47
C TRP A 44 -2.19 3.92 8.32
N ARG A 45 -1.25 4.78 8.74
CA ARG A 45 -0.07 4.42 9.55
C ARG A 45 -0.43 3.72 10.87
N HIS A 46 -1.55 4.08 11.47
CA HIS A 46 -2.04 3.50 12.72
C HIS A 46 -3.16 2.47 12.53
N HIS A 47 -3.38 1.98 11.29
CA HIS A 47 -4.39 0.97 10.96
C HIS A 47 -5.82 1.36 11.39
N ARG A 48 -6.13 2.66 11.44
CA ARG A 48 -7.47 3.21 11.73
C ARG A 48 -8.32 3.38 10.47
N ALA A 49 -7.68 3.34 9.30
CA ALA A 49 -8.35 3.33 8.00
C ALA A 49 -7.65 2.33 7.08
N ILE A 50 -8.44 1.73 6.18
CA ILE A 50 -7.94 0.92 5.09
C ILE A 50 -7.78 1.83 3.87
N MET A 51 -6.70 1.65 3.11
CA MET A 51 -6.50 2.38 1.85
C MET A 51 -7.53 1.88 0.83
N ASP A 52 -8.39 2.78 0.36
CA ASP A 52 -9.38 2.47 -0.67
C ASP A 52 -8.73 2.40 -2.08
N PRO A 53 -9.44 1.90 -3.10
CA PRO A 53 -8.89 1.78 -4.45
C PRO A 53 -8.39 3.10 -5.04
N TYR A 54 -9.12 4.21 -4.82
CA TYR A 54 -8.71 5.52 -5.32
C TYR A 54 -7.34 5.94 -4.78
N HIS A 55 -7.09 5.73 -3.49
CA HIS A 55 -5.80 6.05 -2.88
C HIS A 55 -4.70 5.03 -3.24
N CYS A 56 -5.05 3.76 -3.49
CA CYS A 56 -4.10 2.78 -4.02
C CYS A 56 -3.59 3.21 -5.40
N TRP A 57 -4.49 3.63 -6.29
CA TRP A 57 -4.14 4.06 -7.63
C TRP A 57 -3.32 5.35 -7.62
N LYS A 58 -3.70 6.31 -6.77
CA LYS A 58 -2.91 7.54 -6.58
C LYS A 58 -1.49 7.27 -6.09
N LEU A 59 -1.33 6.29 -5.20
CA LEU A 59 -0.02 5.86 -4.74
C LEU A 59 0.77 5.16 -5.85
N ALA A 60 0.10 4.35 -6.68
CA ALA A 60 0.70 3.67 -7.83
C ALA A 60 1.21 4.67 -8.87
N ASP A 61 0.40 5.68 -9.22
CA ASP A 61 0.80 6.79 -10.11
C ASP A 61 2.07 7.49 -9.59
N ALA A 62 2.14 7.76 -8.29
CA ALA A 62 3.29 8.42 -7.67
C ALA A 62 4.56 7.53 -7.67
N LEU A 63 4.36 6.21 -7.60
CA LEU A 63 5.41 5.19 -7.58
C LEU A 63 5.82 4.70 -8.96
N ASP A 64 5.04 4.97 -10.01
CA ASP A 64 5.23 4.41 -11.35
C ASP A 64 5.25 2.87 -11.33
N VAL A 65 4.19 2.29 -10.74
CA VAL A 65 3.94 0.85 -10.67
C VAL A 65 2.52 0.54 -11.10
N ASP A 66 2.22 -0.71 -11.42
CA ASP A 66 0.87 -1.15 -11.78
C ASP A 66 -0.10 -0.93 -10.60
N GLU A 67 -1.17 -0.19 -10.82
CA GLU A 67 -2.17 0.15 -9.81
C GLU A 67 -2.83 -1.08 -9.18
N ARG A 68 -2.94 -2.17 -9.96
CA ARG A 68 -3.53 -3.44 -9.52
C ARG A 68 -2.65 -4.14 -8.50
N GLU A 69 -1.35 -3.85 -8.47
CA GLU A 69 -0.42 -4.41 -7.49
C GLU A 69 -0.79 -3.92 -6.09
N ILE A 70 -0.89 -2.60 -5.90
CA ILE A 70 -1.21 -1.99 -4.62
C ILE A 70 -2.64 -2.34 -4.20
N GLU A 71 -3.58 -2.36 -5.15
CA GLU A 71 -4.96 -2.76 -4.89
C GLU A 71 -5.05 -4.24 -4.44
N ALA A 72 -4.31 -5.16 -5.07
CA ALA A 72 -4.26 -6.56 -4.64
C ALA A 72 -3.70 -6.69 -3.22
N ALA A 73 -2.62 -5.96 -2.91
CA ALA A 73 -2.06 -5.90 -1.56
C ALA A 73 -3.06 -5.36 -0.52
N ALA A 74 -3.77 -4.27 -0.82
CA ALA A 74 -4.77 -3.68 0.06
C ALA A 74 -5.93 -4.66 0.32
N ASN A 75 -6.41 -5.34 -0.72
CA ASN A 75 -7.46 -6.34 -0.61
C ASN A 75 -7.02 -7.57 0.19
N TYR A 76 -5.79 -8.05 -0.01
CA TYR A 76 -5.20 -9.14 0.78
C TYR A 76 -5.21 -8.84 2.28
N GLN A 77 -4.89 -7.60 2.67
CA GLN A 77 -4.90 -7.19 4.07
C GLN A 77 -6.30 -7.01 4.65
N ARG A 78 -7.24 -6.51 3.84
CA ARG A 78 -8.61 -6.23 4.26
C ARG A 78 -9.43 -7.51 4.43
N ASP A 79 -9.29 -8.46 3.51
CA ASP A 79 -10.15 -9.64 3.47
C ASP A 79 -9.86 -10.57 4.64
N ARG A 80 -10.92 -10.99 5.34
CA ARG A 80 -10.83 -11.93 6.47
C ARG A 80 -11.02 -13.39 6.06
N VAL A 81 -11.48 -13.63 4.82
CA VAL A 81 -11.72 -14.97 4.28
C VAL A 81 -10.44 -15.46 3.62
N GLU A 82 -9.90 -16.57 4.12
CA GLU A 82 -8.63 -17.16 3.67
C GLU A 82 -8.58 -17.35 2.14
N LYS A 83 -9.59 -18.00 1.55
CA LYS A 83 -9.67 -18.18 0.08
C LYS A 83 -9.61 -16.88 -0.72
N LYS A 84 -10.16 -15.78 -0.17
CA LYS A 84 -10.08 -14.46 -0.83
C LYS A 84 -8.68 -13.88 -0.70
N ARG A 85 -8.04 -14.05 0.46
CA ARG A 85 -6.65 -13.65 0.67
C ARG A 85 -5.73 -14.39 -0.29
N GLU A 86 -5.85 -15.71 -0.42
CA GLU A 86 -5.10 -16.51 -1.40
C GLU A 86 -5.29 -16.00 -2.83
N TYR A 87 -6.53 -15.69 -3.22
CA TYR A 87 -6.82 -15.09 -4.53
C TYR A 87 -6.05 -13.78 -4.76
N TRP A 88 -6.09 -12.85 -3.79
CA TRP A 88 -5.38 -11.57 -3.91
C TRP A 88 -3.87 -11.72 -3.89
N LEU A 89 -3.34 -12.65 -3.07
CA LEU A 89 -1.92 -12.98 -3.07
C LEU A 89 -1.47 -13.46 -4.45
N GLY A 90 -2.22 -14.38 -5.08
CA GLY A 90 -1.92 -14.85 -6.43
C GLY A 90 -1.98 -13.75 -7.49
N LYS A 91 -2.91 -12.79 -7.36
CA LYS A 91 -2.94 -11.61 -8.24
C LYS A 91 -1.69 -10.76 -8.07
N TRP A 92 -1.30 -10.49 -6.84
CA TRP A 92 -0.13 -9.68 -6.54
C TRP A 92 1.17 -10.33 -7.02
N GLN A 93 1.38 -11.63 -6.74
CA GLN A 93 2.55 -12.39 -7.21
C GLN A 93 2.69 -12.33 -8.73
N LYS A 94 1.58 -12.47 -9.46
CA LYS A 94 1.57 -12.35 -10.92
C LYS A 94 1.99 -10.97 -11.41
N LEU A 95 1.57 -9.91 -10.72
CA LEU A 95 1.87 -8.52 -11.10
C LEU A 95 3.31 -8.14 -10.77
N THR A 96 3.87 -8.67 -9.68
CA THR A 96 5.24 -8.38 -9.23
C THR A 96 6.30 -9.30 -9.83
N GLY A 97 5.91 -10.28 -10.65
CA GLY A 97 6.84 -11.27 -11.20
C GLY A 97 7.38 -12.26 -10.16
N GLN A 98 6.65 -12.45 -9.04
CA GLN A 98 6.98 -13.40 -7.98
C GLN A 98 6.18 -14.71 -8.10
N ALA A 99 5.75 -15.04 -9.32
CA ALA A 99 4.95 -16.22 -9.65
C ALA A 99 5.82 -17.47 -9.85
#